data_AF-A0A1G1JA94-F1
#
_entry.id   AF-A0A1G1JA94-F1
#
_cell.length_a   1.000
_cell.length_b   1.000
_cell.length_c   1.000
_cell.angle_alpha   90.00
_cell.angle_beta   90.00
_cell.angle_gamma   90.00
#
_symmetry.space_group_name_H-M   'P 1'
#
loop_
_entity.id
_entity.type
_entity.pdbx_description
1 polymer ?
#
loop_
_entity_poly.entity_id
_entity_poly.type
_entity_poly.pdbx_seq_one_letter_code
_entity_poly.pdbx_strand_id
1 'polypeptide(L)'
;MKREKLYKIGEVMEYSGLSRQTVHNYTLANLIFEARRTPSGHRLYDESVFDRLEKIKVLQSKNYTLMQIKRILEQESSEKKS
;
A
#
# COMPACT_ATOMS: atom_id res chain seq x y z
N MET A 1 23.30 5.95 3.66
CA MET A 1 22.23 4.97 3.40
C MET A 1 21.07 5.30 4.33
N LYS A 2 19.94 5.81 3.81
CA LYS A 2 18.73 5.99 4.64
C LYS A 2 18.33 4.61 5.15
N ARG A 3 18.17 4.45 6.46
CA ARG A 3 17.56 3.23 7.01
C ARG A 3 16.10 3.26 6.56
N GLU A 4 15.73 2.38 5.63
CA GLU A 4 14.33 2.17 5.29
C GLU A 4 13.62 1.62 6.52
N LYS A 5 12.84 2.47 7.18
CA LYS A 5 12.02 2.05 8.30
C LYS A 5 10.93 1.13 7.75
N LEU A 6 10.85 -0.06 8.31
CA LEU A 6 9.81 -1.02 7.99
C LEU A 6 8.70 -0.93 9.04
N TYR A 7 7.47 -0.94 8.55
CA TYR A 7 6.25 -0.78 9.32
C TYR A 7 5.47 -2.09 9.35
N LYS A 8 4.98 -2.46 10.53
CA LYS A 8 4.06 -3.59 10.68
C LYS A 8 2.68 -3.21 10.18
N ILE A 9 1.86 -4.21 9.85
CA ILE A 9 0.44 -3.99 9.48
C ILE A 9 -0.33 -3.14 10.50
N GLY A 10 -0.02 -3.27 11.81
CA GLY A 10 -0.64 -2.46 12.86
C GLY A 10 -0.34 -0.97 12.72
N GLU A 11 0.91 -0.60 12.43
CA GLU A 11 1.30 0.80 12.19
C GLU A 11 0.63 1.35 10.92
N VAL A 12 0.49 0.51 9.90
CA VAL A 12 -0.21 0.88 8.66
C VAL A 12 -1.71 1.12 8.92
N MET A 13 -2.34 0.28 9.76
CA MET A 13 -3.74 0.47 10.17
C MET A 13 -3.93 1.75 10.97
N GLU A 14 -3.04 2.02 11.93
CA GLU A 14 -3.11 3.21 12.79
C GLU A 14 -2.98 4.50 11.96
N TYR A 15 -2.04 4.54 11.02
CA TYR A 15 -1.87 5.69 10.13
C TYR A 15 -3.05 5.90 9.18
N SER A 16 -3.55 4.82 8.57
CA SER A 16 -4.56 4.91 7.50
C SER A 16 -6.00 4.93 8.01
N GLY A 17 -6.24 4.52 9.25
CA GLY A 17 -7.59 4.25 9.79
C GLY A 17 -8.27 3.04 9.15
N LEU A 18 -7.55 2.25 8.35
CA LEU A 18 -8.11 1.09 7.67
C LEU A 18 -8.12 -0.15 8.59
N SER A 19 -9.12 -1.00 8.39
CA SER A 19 -9.15 -2.29 9.06
C SER A 19 -8.01 -3.20 8.58
N ARG A 20 -7.59 -4.15 9.42
CA ARG A 20 -6.62 -5.18 9.04
C ARG A 20 -7.03 -5.91 7.75
N GLN A 21 -8.32 -6.22 7.62
CA GLN A 21 -8.85 -6.91 6.45
C GLN A 21 -8.72 -6.05 5.19
N THR A 22 -8.94 -4.74 5.29
CA THR A 22 -8.79 -3.81 4.16
C THR A 22 -7.33 -3.75 3.70
N VAL A 23 -6.38 -3.58 4.63
CA VAL A 23 -4.95 -3.57 4.30
C VAL A 23 -4.53 -4.91 3.68
N HIS A 24 -5.01 -6.03 4.22
CA HIS A 24 -4.78 -7.35 3.66
C HIS A 24 -5.33 -7.49 2.23
N ASN A 25 -6.58 -7.09 2.01
CA ASN A 25 -7.23 -7.12 0.70
C ASN A 25 -6.47 -6.26 -0.32
N TYR A 26 -6.01 -5.07 0.08
CA TYR A 26 -5.21 -4.21 -0.79
C TYR A 26 -3.88 -4.83 -1.15
N THR A 27 -3.27 -5.55 -0.20
CA THR A 27 -2.02 -6.25 -0.48
C THR A 27 -2.25 -7.44 -1.44
N LEU A 28 -3.33 -8.21 -1.25
CA LEU A 28 -3.70 -9.29 -2.17
C LEU A 28 -4.10 -8.78 -3.57
N ALA A 29 -4.71 -7.60 -3.64
CA ALA A 29 -5.10 -6.97 -4.90
C ALA A 29 -3.94 -6.33 -5.66
N ASN A 30 -2.71 -6.35 -5.11
CA ASN A 30 -1.54 -5.62 -5.59
C ASN A 30 -1.75 -4.10 -5.67
N LEU A 31 -2.60 -3.55 -4.78
CA LEU A 31 -2.77 -2.10 -4.61
C LEU A 31 -1.66 -1.51 -3.73
N ILE A 32 -1.22 -2.30 -2.75
CA ILE A 32 -0.07 -2.02 -1.90
C ILE A 32 0.86 -3.24 -1.85
N PHE A 33 2.13 -3.02 -1.50
CA PHE A 33 3.16 -4.06 -1.55
C PHE A 33 3.88 -4.18 -0.22
N GLU A 34 4.12 -5.41 0.22
CA GLU A 34 5.07 -5.66 1.29
C GLU A 34 6.51 -5.47 0.80
N ALA A 35 7.35 -4.84 1.62
CA ALA A 35 8.77 -4.73 1.38
C ALA A 35 9.53 -5.97 1.87
N ARG A 36 9.05 -6.57 2.97
CA ARG A 36 9.67 -7.77 3.56
C ARG A 36 8.65 -8.57 4.36
N ARG A 37 9.05 -9.78 4.77
CA ARG A 37 8.39 -10.53 5.84
C ARG A 37 9.35 -10.76 6.99
N THR A 38 8.81 -10.77 8.22
CA THR A 38 9.54 -11.21 9.41
C THR A 38 9.81 -12.73 9.34
N PRO A 39 10.78 -13.26 10.11
CA PRO A 39 11.00 -14.70 10.22
C PRO A 39 9.75 -15.49 10.65
N SER A 40 8.88 -14.87 11.45
CA SER A 40 7.59 -15.44 11.88
C SER A 40 6.47 -15.32 10.85
N GLY A 41 6.73 -14.76 9.66
CA GLY A 41 5.76 -14.67 8.55
C GLY A 41 4.94 -13.37 8.48
N HIS A 42 5.07 -12.45 9.43
CA HIS A 42 4.36 -11.16 9.38
C HIS A 42 4.86 -10.25 8.25
N ARG A 43 3.94 -9.56 7.57
CA ARG A 43 4.26 -8.58 6.51
C ARG A 43 4.83 -7.30 7.10
N LEU A 44 5.84 -6.77 6.44
CA LEU A 44 6.48 -5.50 6.70
C LEU A 44 6.38 -4.63 5.45
N TYR A 45 6.01 -3.37 5.64
CA TYR A 45 5.81 -2.38 4.59
C TYR A 45 6.88 -1.30 4.72
N ASP A 46 7.34 -0.74 3.61
CA ASP A 46 8.16 0.47 3.63
C ASP A 46 7.27 1.72 3.71
N GLU A 47 7.89 2.90 3.73
CA GLU A 47 7.17 4.17 3.77
C GLU A 47 6.29 4.42 2.52
N SER A 48 6.61 3.78 1.38
CA SER A 48 5.86 3.97 0.13
C SER A 48 4.42 3.48 0.23
N VAL A 49 4.12 2.62 1.21
CA VAL A 49 2.75 2.17 1.48
C VAL A 49 1.84 3.33 1.84
N PHE A 50 2.33 4.32 2.58
CA PHE A 50 1.52 5.43 3.06
C PHE A 50 1.11 6.35 1.92
N ASP A 51 2.06 6.70 1.05
CA ASP A 51 1.81 7.48 -0.17
C ASP A 51 0.77 6.78 -1.06
N ARG A 52 0.88 5.45 -1.17
CA ARG A 52 -0.06 4.63 -1.94
C ARG A 52 -1.46 4.64 -1.33
N LEU A 53 -1.57 4.50 -0.01
CA LEU A 53 -2.86 4.52 0.69
C LEU A 53 -3.54 5.89 0.59
N GLU A 54 -2.77 6.97 0.67
CA GLU A 54 -3.30 8.33 0.48
C GLU A 54 -3.85 8.52 -0.93
N LYS A 55 -3.11 8.07 -1.96
CA LYS A 55 -3.59 8.10 -3.35
C LYS A 55 -4.87 7.28 -3.54
N ILE A 56 -4.94 6.07 -2.98
CA ILE A 56 -6.13 5.23 -3.04
C ILE A 56 -7.33 6.00 -2.45
N LYS A 57 -7.15 6.64 -1.29
CA LYS A 57 -8.20 7.44 -0.64
C LYS A 57 -8.65 8.62 -1.51
N VAL A 58 -7.71 9.35 -2.11
CA VAL A 58 -8.03 10.46 -3.03
C VAL A 58 -8.79 9.96 -4.25
N LEU A 59 -8.38 8.86 -4.87
CA LEU A 59 -9.09 8.32 -6.03
C LEU A 59 -10.47 7.75 -5.65
N GLN A 60 -10.62 7.12 -4.48
CA GLN A 60 -11.93 6.71 -3.97
C GLN A 60 -12.88 7.90 -3.78
N SER A 61 -12.40 9.03 -3.26
CA SER A 61 -13.22 10.25 -3.14
C SER A 61 -13.66 10.84 -4.49
N LYS A 62 -12.97 10.48 -5.58
CA LYS A 62 -13.32 10.85 -6.95
C LYS A 62 -14.22 9.79 -7.63
N ASN A 63 -14.82 8.88 -6.86
CA ASN A 63 -15.68 7.79 -7.31
C ASN A 63 -15.02 6.78 -8.27
N TYR A 64 -13.69 6.64 -8.22
CA TYR A 64 -13.02 5.55 -8.93
C TYR A 64 -13.25 4.21 -8.23
N THR A 65 -13.53 3.18 -9.01
CA THR A 65 -13.59 1.79 -8.54
C THR A 65 -12.19 1.27 -8.19
N LEU A 66 -12.09 0.28 -7.31
CA LEU A 66 -10.79 -0.34 -6.96
C LEU A 66 -10.05 -0.88 -8.19
N MET A 67 -10.77 -1.35 -9.21
CA MET A 67 -10.17 -1.82 -10.47
C MET A 67 -9.54 -0.68 -11.27
N GLN A 68 -10.20 0.48 -11.35
CA GLN A 68 -9.64 1.66 -12.00
C GLN A 68 -8.45 2.22 -11.22
N ILE A 69 -8.56 2.29 -9.90
CA ILE A 69 -7.47 2.71 -9.01
C ILE A 69 -6.24 1.84 -9.23
N LYS A 70 -6.42 0.51 -9.27
CA LYS A 70 -5.34 -0.43 -9.56
C LYS A 70 -4.64 -0.11 -10.88
N ARG A 71 -5.40 0.07 -11.96
CA ARG A 71 -4.84 0.41 -13.28
C ARG A 71 -4.02 1.69 -13.26
N ILE A 72 -4.54 2.74 -12.61
CA ILE A 72 -3.85 4.02 -12.47
C ILE A 72 -2.51 3.83 -11.72
N LEU A 73 -2.53 3.12 -10.59
CA LEU A 73 -1.34 2.86 -9.79
C LEU A 73 -0.32 1.97 -10.50
N GLU A 74 -0.77 1.02 -11.33
CA GLU A 74 0.09 0.16 -12.15
C GLU A 74 0.81 0.97 -13.24
N GLN A 75 0.11 1.88 -13.92
CA GLN A 75 0.71 2.78 -14.91
C GLN A 75 1.80 3.66 -14.29
N GLU A 76 1.51 4.32 -13.17
CA GLU A 76 2.51 5.14 -12.46
C GLU A 76 3.75 4.33 -12.02
N SER A 77 3.56 3.06 -11.64
CA SER A 77 4.65 2.18 -11.21
C SER A 77 5.54 1.74 -12.38
N SER A 78 4.96 1.67 -13.59
CA SER A 78 5.69 1.37 -14.82
C SER A 78 6.48 2.57 -15.34
N GLU A 79 5.94 3.79 -15.20
CA GLU A 79 6.60 5.03 -15.63
C GLU A 79 7.80 5.40 -14.76
N LYS A 80 7.79 5.06 -13.46
CA LYS A 80 8.94 5.28 -12.57
C LYS A 80 10.14 4.35 -12.82
N LYS A 81 10.01 3.36 -13.71
CA LYS A 81 11.08 2.40 -14.06
C LYS A 81 11.77 2.70 -15.41
N SER A 82 11.33 3.73 -16.14
CA SER A 82 11.90 4.15 -17.43
C SER A 82 12.75 5.41 -17.31
#